data_AF-A0A3V3JQZ5-F1
#
_entry.id   AF-A0A3V3JQZ5-F1
#
_cell.length_a   1.000
_cell.length_b   1.000
_cell.length_c   1.000
_cell.angle_alpha   90.00
_cell.angle_beta   90.00
_cell.angle_gamma   90.00
#
_symmetry.space_group_name_H-M   'P 1'
#
loop_
_entity.id
_entity.type
_entity.pdbx_description
1 polymer ?
#
loop_
_entity_poly.entity_id
_entity_poly.type
_entity_poly.pdbx_seq_one_letter_code
_entity_poly.pdbx_strand_id
1 'polypeptide(L)'
;MAKNDFKPFATGKGANVTSQPDWEALPALLSGFTAGKASSAQVNKALRQASFIAAALAQYTASKSGQDVLDDGDLSGFIAKMSAAFGKDFQTIDATLTALAGLATGADKLPYFTGNDTAGQTDLTSVGRDIIGKASIADILTYLGLGETAKQAAGAMQKSQNGADIPDKPRFVQNIGLKETLNPTKRVSIGNIGTGVFDGSTPCINIGDSDSGFIGSADGVLDIYCNSAKVGYIDGNGLHMLTDIHFDNARMTTNGDIFSSVWGDNWLSIWITNQLNTRGTIDWINSELAIRDNNINTRATIDYVNQTFARKNTGSIQDWGWILDDSTGFIMQWGTLGNSNGTYNFPRAFPVGCFAVFVTNTNAQGTQVDNAFGYPVSNSQFFAATKSSGIANMVNNFPVAWFAVGR
;
A
#
# COMPACT_ATOMS: atom_id res chain seq x y z
N MET A 1 -29.66 58.39 -91.54
CA MET A 1 -29.79 57.06 -92.16
C MET A 1 -28.84 57.05 -93.35
N ALA A 2 -28.02 56.00 -93.50
CA ALA A 2 -27.11 55.89 -94.62
C ALA A 2 -27.88 55.87 -95.95
N LYS A 3 -27.31 56.52 -96.96
CA LYS A 3 -27.87 56.67 -98.30
C LYS A 3 -27.65 55.38 -99.11
N ASN A 4 -28.64 55.04 -99.92
CA ASN A 4 -28.55 53.98 -100.93
C ASN A 4 -28.87 54.60 -102.30
N ASP A 5 -27.92 54.60 -103.22
CA ASP A 5 -28.12 55.15 -104.57
C ASP A 5 -28.63 54.12 -105.59
N PHE A 6 -28.56 52.82 -105.30
CA PHE A 6 -29.11 51.78 -106.15
C PHE A 6 -30.63 51.71 -105.98
N LYS A 7 -31.36 52.18 -107.00
CA LYS A 7 -32.83 52.22 -107.00
C LYS A 7 -33.43 51.13 -107.88
N PRO A 8 -34.51 50.49 -107.43
CA PRO A 8 -35.16 49.46 -108.23
C PRO A 8 -35.96 50.12 -109.37
N PHE A 9 -35.87 49.57 -110.56
CA PHE A 9 -36.55 50.09 -111.74
C PHE A 9 -37.97 49.54 -111.88
N ALA A 10 -38.91 50.40 -112.29
CA ALA A 10 -40.29 50.06 -112.62
C ALA A 10 -41.10 49.40 -111.49
N THR A 11 -40.83 49.58 -110.20
CA THR A 11 -41.58 48.89 -109.11
C THR A 11 -43.00 49.39 -108.86
N GLY A 12 -43.39 50.51 -109.48
CA GLY A 12 -44.70 51.13 -109.28
C GLY A 12 -45.89 50.30 -109.80
N LYS A 13 -47.06 50.55 -109.21
CA LYS A 13 -48.34 49.99 -109.69
C LYS A 13 -48.59 50.43 -111.13
N GLY A 14 -48.95 49.50 -112.01
CA GLY A 14 -49.22 49.77 -113.43
C GLY A 14 -47.98 49.98 -114.31
N ALA A 15 -46.77 49.73 -113.78
CA ALA A 15 -45.56 49.82 -114.58
C ALA A 15 -45.56 48.79 -115.74
N ASN A 16 -45.12 49.25 -116.92
CA ASN A 16 -45.09 48.48 -118.16
C ASN A 16 -44.08 47.32 -118.08
N VAL A 17 -44.50 46.20 -117.49
CA VAL A 17 -43.75 44.94 -117.47
C VAL A 17 -44.65 43.78 -117.84
N THR A 18 -44.06 42.77 -118.46
CA THR A 18 -44.72 41.48 -118.70
C THR A 18 -45.07 40.81 -117.36
N SER A 19 -46.19 40.07 -117.33
CA SER A 19 -46.63 39.32 -116.15
C SER A 19 -45.59 38.26 -115.76
N GLN A 20 -45.62 37.77 -114.53
CA GLN A 20 -44.67 36.72 -114.11
C GLN A 20 -44.83 35.42 -114.92
N PRO A 21 -46.05 34.87 -115.11
CA PRO A 21 -46.24 33.67 -115.92
C PRO A 21 -45.78 33.84 -117.38
N ASP A 22 -46.09 34.97 -118.01
CA ASP A 22 -45.69 35.23 -119.41
C ASP A 22 -44.17 35.44 -119.55
N TRP A 23 -43.52 35.95 -118.49
CA TRP A 23 -42.06 36.09 -118.44
C TRP A 23 -41.35 34.74 -118.32
N GLU A 24 -41.85 33.85 -117.46
CA GLU A 24 -41.31 32.50 -117.28
C GLU A 24 -41.50 31.64 -118.54
N ALA A 25 -42.59 31.87 -119.29
CA ALA A 25 -42.85 31.20 -120.56
C ALA A 25 -42.08 31.79 -121.75
N LEU A 26 -41.41 32.94 -121.59
CA LEU A 26 -40.74 33.63 -122.69
C LEU A 26 -39.44 32.90 -123.10
N PRO A 27 -39.29 32.43 -124.35
CA PRO A 27 -38.08 31.73 -124.78
C PRO A 27 -36.79 32.56 -124.61
N ALA A 28 -36.91 33.89 -124.73
CA ALA A 28 -35.82 34.83 -124.53
C ALA A 28 -35.26 34.85 -123.10
N LEU A 29 -35.94 34.27 -122.11
CA LEU A 29 -35.39 34.08 -120.77
C LEU A 29 -34.17 33.14 -120.78
N LEU A 30 -34.18 32.14 -121.67
CA LEU A 30 -33.07 31.21 -121.87
C LEU A 30 -32.04 31.71 -122.88
N SER A 31 -32.51 32.19 -124.04
CA SER A 31 -31.63 32.52 -125.18
C SER A 31 -31.20 33.98 -125.24
N GLY A 32 -31.75 34.84 -124.38
CA GLY A 32 -31.74 36.30 -124.60
C GLY A 32 -32.61 36.72 -125.79
N PHE A 33 -32.73 38.03 -125.99
CA PHE A 33 -33.36 38.57 -127.20
C PHE A 33 -32.42 38.42 -128.40
N THR A 34 -32.88 37.74 -129.45
CA THR A 34 -32.18 37.62 -130.73
C THR A 34 -32.44 38.85 -131.61
N ALA A 35 -31.89 38.87 -132.84
CA ALA A 35 -32.09 39.96 -133.79
C ALA A 35 -33.59 40.33 -133.97
N GLY A 36 -33.92 41.61 -133.82
CA GLY A 36 -35.31 42.10 -133.85
C GLY A 36 -35.58 43.15 -132.77
N LYS A 37 -36.86 43.50 -132.58
CA LYS A 37 -37.31 44.44 -131.54
C LYS A 37 -37.81 43.65 -130.32
N ALA A 38 -37.20 43.86 -129.16
CA ALA A 38 -37.72 43.36 -127.89
C ALA A 38 -38.89 44.24 -127.41
N SER A 39 -39.94 43.63 -126.83
CA SER A 39 -41.01 44.42 -126.22
C SER A 39 -40.49 45.17 -125.01
N SER A 40 -40.81 46.46 -124.90
CA SER A 40 -40.41 47.28 -123.75
C SER A 40 -40.90 46.69 -122.43
N ALA A 41 -42.04 46.00 -122.41
CA ALA A 41 -42.55 45.29 -121.23
C ALA A 41 -41.63 44.13 -120.80
N GLN A 42 -41.03 43.42 -121.75
CA GLN A 42 -40.13 42.30 -121.48
C GLN A 42 -38.75 42.80 -121.05
N VAL A 43 -38.23 43.85 -121.70
CA VAL A 43 -36.98 44.51 -121.30
C VAL A 43 -37.11 45.11 -119.89
N ASN A 44 -38.20 45.82 -119.61
CA ASN A 44 -38.46 46.39 -118.29
C ASN A 44 -38.59 45.31 -117.21
N LYS A 45 -39.10 44.11 -117.55
CA LYS A 45 -39.19 42.98 -116.62
C LYS A 45 -37.80 42.48 -116.24
N ALA A 46 -36.90 42.30 -117.21
CA ALA A 46 -35.51 41.94 -116.97
C ALA A 46 -34.79 42.98 -116.09
N LEU A 47 -34.90 44.27 -116.47
CA LEU A 47 -34.30 45.38 -115.72
C LEU A 47 -34.87 45.47 -114.29
N ARG A 48 -36.18 45.30 -114.11
CA ARG A 48 -36.82 45.29 -112.79
C ARG A 48 -36.25 44.17 -111.91
N GLN A 49 -36.17 42.93 -112.41
CA GLN A 49 -35.68 41.80 -111.59
C GLN A 49 -34.25 42.03 -111.11
N ALA A 50 -33.35 42.51 -111.99
CA ALA A 50 -31.97 42.80 -111.62
C ALA A 50 -31.84 43.97 -110.63
N SER A 51 -32.45 45.12 -110.98
CA SER A 51 -32.36 46.35 -110.17
C SER A 51 -33.07 46.22 -108.81
N PHE A 52 -34.11 45.38 -108.71
CA PHE A 52 -34.79 45.11 -107.44
C PHE A 52 -33.87 44.42 -106.42
N ILE A 53 -33.17 43.36 -106.84
CA ILE A 53 -32.23 42.64 -105.96
C ILE A 53 -31.04 43.53 -105.61
N ALA A 54 -30.48 44.26 -106.58
CA ALA A 54 -29.38 45.18 -106.34
C ALA A 54 -29.75 46.26 -105.31
N ALA A 55 -30.92 46.89 -105.46
CA ALA A 55 -31.40 47.90 -104.52
C ALA A 55 -31.64 47.32 -103.11
N ALA A 56 -32.14 46.08 -103.00
CA ALA A 56 -32.35 45.41 -101.72
C ALA A 56 -31.03 45.12 -101.00
N LEU A 57 -30.02 44.59 -101.70
CA LEU A 57 -28.70 44.33 -101.13
C LEU A 57 -27.98 45.62 -100.73
N ALA A 58 -28.06 46.66 -101.57
CA ALA A 58 -27.51 47.97 -101.27
C ALA A 58 -28.22 48.63 -100.08
N GLN A 59 -29.54 48.49 -99.98
CA GLN A 59 -30.30 48.99 -98.84
C GLN A 59 -29.93 48.26 -97.55
N TYR A 60 -29.85 46.93 -97.58
CA TYR A 60 -29.40 46.14 -96.44
C TYR A 60 -27.99 46.57 -96.00
N THR A 61 -27.07 46.69 -96.95
CA THR A 61 -25.69 47.11 -96.71
C THR A 61 -25.63 48.48 -96.07
N ALA A 62 -26.33 49.47 -96.62
CA ALA A 62 -26.39 50.83 -96.06
C ALA A 62 -26.98 50.83 -94.64
N SER A 63 -28.11 50.15 -94.45
CA SER A 63 -28.81 50.09 -93.17
C SER A 63 -27.99 49.42 -92.07
N LYS A 64 -27.25 48.35 -92.39
CA LYS A 64 -26.49 47.56 -91.40
C LYS A 64 -25.07 48.09 -91.20
N SER A 65 -24.35 48.46 -92.25
CA SER A 65 -23.01 49.05 -92.11
C SER A 65 -23.05 50.47 -91.54
N GLY A 66 -24.16 51.19 -91.71
CA GLY A 66 -24.28 52.61 -91.38
C GLY A 66 -23.54 53.53 -92.34
N GLN A 67 -23.04 53.02 -93.47
CA GLN A 67 -22.30 53.77 -94.48
C GLN A 67 -23.10 53.93 -95.78
N ASP A 68 -22.88 55.05 -96.47
CA ASP A 68 -23.52 55.30 -97.75
C ASP A 68 -23.06 54.31 -98.82
N VAL A 69 -24.02 53.76 -99.57
CA VAL A 69 -23.80 52.92 -100.74
C VAL A 69 -24.08 53.75 -101.98
N LEU A 70 -23.01 54.24 -102.61
CA LEU A 70 -23.04 55.18 -103.74
C LEU A 70 -22.91 54.43 -105.08
N ASP A 71 -23.49 54.97 -106.14
CA ASP A 71 -23.33 54.48 -107.52
C ASP A 71 -22.12 55.18 -108.18
N ASP A 72 -20.91 54.85 -107.72
CA ASP A 72 -19.64 55.47 -108.12
C ASP A 72 -18.68 54.51 -108.84
N GLY A 73 -19.09 53.26 -109.03
CA GLY A 73 -18.29 52.20 -109.65
C GLY A 73 -17.26 51.54 -108.70
N ASP A 74 -17.19 51.90 -107.42
CA ASP A 74 -16.27 51.29 -106.45
C ASP A 74 -16.80 49.95 -105.91
N LEU A 75 -16.56 48.89 -106.69
CA LEU A 75 -16.94 47.53 -106.30
C LEU A 75 -16.24 47.07 -105.01
N SER A 76 -14.96 47.39 -104.83
CA SER A 76 -14.19 47.00 -103.65
C SER A 76 -14.75 47.66 -102.38
N GLY A 77 -15.07 48.95 -102.45
CA GLY A 77 -15.73 49.68 -101.37
C GLY A 77 -17.12 49.14 -101.06
N PHE A 78 -17.90 48.76 -102.07
CA PHE A 78 -19.19 48.09 -101.86
C PHE A 78 -19.04 46.75 -101.12
N ILE A 79 -18.08 45.90 -101.53
CA ILE A 79 -17.80 44.61 -100.87
C ILE A 79 -17.36 44.82 -99.41
N ALA A 80 -16.52 45.83 -99.14
CA ALA A 80 -16.10 46.15 -97.78
C ALA A 80 -17.28 46.57 -96.90
N LYS A 81 -18.16 47.43 -97.41
CA LYS A 81 -19.40 47.86 -96.72
C LYS A 81 -20.34 46.68 -96.49
N MET A 82 -20.49 45.79 -97.48
CA MET A 82 -21.32 44.59 -97.36
C MET A 82 -20.77 43.62 -96.31
N SER A 83 -19.44 43.44 -96.25
CA SER A 83 -18.79 42.63 -95.21
C SER A 83 -18.98 43.22 -93.81
N ALA A 84 -18.87 44.55 -93.68
CA ALA A 84 -19.16 45.25 -92.43
C ALA A 84 -20.64 45.13 -92.02
N ALA A 85 -21.56 45.17 -92.98
CA ALA A 85 -22.99 44.95 -92.76
C ALA A 85 -23.27 43.52 -92.26
N PHE A 86 -22.67 42.49 -92.87
CA PHE A 86 -22.81 41.12 -92.40
C PHE A 86 -22.23 40.93 -90.99
N GLY A 87 -21.09 41.55 -90.67
CA GLY A 87 -20.50 41.50 -89.33
C GLY A 87 -21.33 42.16 -88.22
N LYS A 88 -22.45 42.83 -88.53
CA LYS A 88 -23.40 43.33 -87.52
C LYS A 88 -24.45 42.31 -87.10
N ASP A 89 -24.93 41.51 -88.05
CA ASP A 89 -26.02 40.55 -87.82
C ASP A 89 -25.50 39.12 -87.67
N PHE A 90 -24.32 38.83 -88.22
CA PHE A 90 -23.71 37.52 -88.23
C PHE A 90 -22.34 37.56 -87.59
N GLN A 91 -22.06 36.53 -86.81
CA GLN A 91 -20.73 36.28 -86.28
C GLN A 91 -19.92 35.49 -87.31
N THR A 92 -18.64 35.85 -87.48
CA THR A 92 -17.70 35.05 -88.28
C THR A 92 -17.60 33.64 -87.71
N ILE A 93 -17.41 32.64 -88.58
CA ILE A 93 -17.16 31.27 -88.13
C ILE A 93 -15.98 31.25 -87.14
N ASP A 94 -16.25 30.73 -85.95
CA ASP A 94 -15.31 30.64 -84.85
C ASP A 94 -15.36 29.23 -84.27
N ALA A 95 -14.19 28.60 -84.13
CA ALA A 95 -14.10 27.19 -83.77
C ALA A 95 -14.57 26.94 -82.31
N THR A 96 -14.28 27.87 -81.39
CA THR A 96 -14.74 27.81 -80.00
C THR A 96 -16.25 27.94 -79.91
N LEU A 97 -16.86 28.88 -80.65
CA LEU A 97 -18.31 29.04 -80.67
C LEU A 97 -19.02 27.89 -81.37
N THR A 98 -18.40 27.31 -82.39
CA THR A 98 -18.88 26.08 -83.03
C THR A 98 -18.88 24.93 -82.02
N ALA A 99 -17.83 24.78 -81.22
CA ALA A 99 -17.74 23.76 -80.18
C ALA A 99 -18.81 23.94 -79.09
N LEU A 100 -19.04 25.17 -78.63
CA LEU A 100 -20.08 25.48 -77.64
C LEU A 100 -21.49 25.27 -78.21
N ALA A 101 -21.74 25.69 -79.46
CA ALA A 101 -23.02 25.51 -80.14
C ALA A 101 -23.34 24.04 -80.43
N GLY A 102 -22.31 23.17 -80.51
CA GLY A 102 -22.46 21.73 -80.69
C GLY A 102 -22.82 20.95 -79.41
N LEU A 103 -22.78 21.58 -78.23
CA LEU A 103 -23.17 20.92 -76.98
C LEU A 103 -24.68 20.67 -76.94
N ALA A 104 -25.09 19.48 -76.52
CA ALA A 104 -26.52 19.18 -76.33
C ALA A 104 -27.09 20.06 -75.21
N THR A 105 -28.17 20.77 -75.49
CA THR A 105 -28.84 21.62 -74.50
C THR A 105 -29.60 20.76 -73.50
N GLY A 106 -29.62 21.20 -72.23
CA GLY A 106 -30.31 20.49 -71.16
C GLY A 106 -30.30 21.31 -69.87
N ALA A 107 -31.26 21.05 -69.00
CA ALA A 107 -31.23 21.59 -67.64
C ALA A 107 -29.99 21.08 -66.91
N ASP A 108 -29.46 21.90 -65.99
CA ASP A 108 -28.42 21.51 -65.05
C ASP A 108 -27.08 21.06 -65.68
N LYS A 109 -26.82 21.43 -66.94
CA LYS A 109 -25.54 21.18 -67.62
C LYS A 109 -24.56 22.34 -67.43
N LEU A 110 -23.29 22.02 -67.21
CA LEU A 110 -22.18 22.97 -67.21
C LEU A 110 -21.25 22.69 -68.40
N PRO A 111 -21.18 23.60 -69.39
CA PRO A 111 -20.15 23.57 -70.42
C PRO A 111 -18.75 23.78 -69.84
N TYR A 112 -17.76 23.06 -70.36
CA TYR A 112 -16.35 23.27 -70.05
C TYR A 112 -15.48 22.90 -71.26
N PHE A 113 -14.29 23.50 -71.36
CA PHE A 113 -13.35 23.17 -72.42
C PHE A 113 -12.54 21.90 -72.08
N THR A 114 -12.44 20.98 -73.03
CA THR A 114 -11.64 19.75 -72.93
C THR A 114 -10.28 19.87 -73.62
N GLY A 115 -10.04 21.00 -74.29
CA GLY A 115 -8.86 21.33 -75.08
C GLY A 115 -9.13 22.62 -75.89
N ASN A 116 -8.19 23.01 -76.74
CA ASN A 116 -8.39 24.16 -77.63
C ASN A 116 -9.54 23.87 -78.60
N ASP A 117 -10.50 24.81 -78.73
CA ASP A 117 -11.65 24.70 -79.63
C ASP A 117 -12.47 23.39 -79.48
N THR A 118 -12.44 22.78 -78.29
CA THR A 118 -13.23 21.58 -77.96
C THR A 118 -13.94 21.77 -76.63
N ALA A 119 -15.24 21.53 -76.63
CA ALA A 119 -16.07 21.68 -75.44
C ALA A 119 -16.74 20.35 -75.09
N GLY A 120 -16.81 20.07 -73.80
CA GLY A 120 -17.63 19.03 -73.20
C GLY A 120 -18.69 19.66 -72.30
N GLN A 121 -19.54 18.80 -71.73
CA GLN A 121 -20.47 19.21 -70.68
C GLN A 121 -20.55 18.15 -69.60
N THR A 122 -20.84 18.59 -68.38
CA THR A 122 -21.09 17.72 -67.23
C THR A 122 -22.41 18.08 -66.58
N ASP A 123 -23.02 17.12 -65.89
CA ASP A 123 -24.19 17.36 -65.06
C ASP A 123 -23.79 18.00 -63.73
N LEU A 124 -24.47 19.09 -63.35
CA LEU A 124 -24.44 19.62 -62.00
C LEU A 124 -25.60 19.05 -61.21
N THR A 125 -25.31 18.48 -60.04
CA THR A 125 -26.34 18.11 -59.06
C THR A 125 -26.98 19.38 -58.47
N SER A 126 -28.13 19.24 -57.81
CA SER A 126 -28.72 20.33 -57.02
C SER A 126 -27.72 20.89 -56.01
N VAL A 127 -26.97 19.99 -55.35
CA VAL A 127 -25.91 20.33 -54.40
C VAL A 127 -24.80 21.16 -55.06
N GLY A 128 -24.33 20.75 -56.24
CA GLY A 128 -23.30 21.48 -56.97
C GLY A 128 -23.74 22.90 -57.32
N ARG A 129 -24.98 23.07 -57.77
CA ARG A 129 -25.57 24.39 -58.06
C ARG A 129 -25.74 25.24 -56.80
N ASP A 130 -26.19 24.64 -55.71
CA ASP A 130 -26.36 25.33 -54.43
C ASP A 130 -25.03 25.87 -53.90
N ILE A 131 -23.94 25.11 -54.01
CA ILE A 131 -22.60 25.51 -53.56
C ILE A 131 -22.03 26.63 -54.43
N ILE A 132 -22.02 26.45 -55.76
CA ILE A 132 -21.47 27.45 -56.69
C ILE A 132 -22.29 28.75 -56.66
N GLY A 133 -23.59 28.65 -56.37
CA GLY A 133 -24.49 29.79 -56.23
C GLY A 133 -24.39 30.57 -54.91
N LYS A 134 -23.56 30.14 -53.95
CA LYS A 134 -23.39 30.87 -52.67
C LYS A 134 -22.56 32.13 -52.86
N ALA A 135 -22.98 33.21 -52.19
CA ALA A 135 -22.31 34.51 -52.26
C ALA A 135 -21.09 34.63 -51.35
N SER A 136 -20.95 33.74 -50.35
CA SER A 136 -19.86 33.80 -49.37
C SER A 136 -19.45 32.42 -48.85
N ILE A 137 -18.25 32.35 -48.26
CA ILE A 137 -17.78 31.16 -47.52
C ILE A 137 -18.73 30.83 -46.35
N ALA A 138 -19.29 31.84 -45.69
CA ALA A 138 -20.22 31.64 -44.57
C ALA A 138 -21.51 30.91 -45.02
N ASP A 139 -22.04 31.25 -46.19
CA ASP A 139 -23.21 30.58 -46.76
C ASP A 139 -22.90 29.14 -47.18
N ILE A 140 -21.67 28.87 -47.67
CA ILE A 140 -21.21 27.51 -47.97
C ILE A 140 -21.12 26.69 -46.68
N LEU A 141 -20.49 27.22 -45.63
CA LEU A 141 -20.37 26.52 -44.34
C LEU A 141 -21.75 26.26 -43.72
N THR A 142 -22.69 27.20 -43.87
CA THR A 142 -24.08 27.02 -43.43
C THR A 142 -24.78 25.93 -44.23
N TYR A 143 -24.64 25.95 -45.55
CA TYR A 143 -25.21 24.92 -46.42
C TYR A 143 -24.69 23.51 -46.10
N LEU A 144 -23.39 23.39 -45.80
CA LEU A 144 -22.77 22.14 -45.39
C LEU A 144 -23.03 21.76 -43.92
N GLY A 145 -23.70 22.61 -43.13
CA GLY A 145 -23.95 22.37 -41.70
C GLY A 145 -22.70 22.41 -40.81
N LEU A 146 -21.61 23.02 -41.27
CA LEU A 146 -20.32 23.01 -40.57
C LEU A 146 -20.19 24.09 -39.48
N GLY A 147 -21.12 25.05 -39.41
CA GLY A 147 -21.08 26.14 -38.45
C GLY A 147 -21.14 25.67 -36.99
N GLU A 148 -22.11 24.83 -36.63
CA GLU A 148 -22.28 24.35 -35.25
C GLU A 148 -21.19 23.34 -34.86
N THR A 149 -20.78 22.47 -35.79
CA THR A 149 -19.68 21.53 -35.54
C THR A 149 -18.38 22.26 -35.19
N ALA A 150 -18.05 23.33 -35.93
CA ALA A 150 -16.88 24.13 -35.65
C ALA A 150 -16.96 24.82 -34.27
N LYS A 151 -18.15 25.32 -33.88
CA LYS A 151 -18.37 25.93 -32.56
C LYS A 151 -18.25 24.92 -31.42
N GLN A 152 -18.77 23.70 -31.59
CA GLN A 152 -18.70 22.65 -30.58
C GLN A 152 -17.28 22.10 -30.40
N ALA A 153 -16.52 22.00 -31.50
CA ALA A 153 -15.11 21.61 -31.45
C ALA A 153 -14.23 22.73 -30.85
N ALA A 154 -14.58 23.99 -31.10
CA ALA A 154 -13.89 25.13 -30.52
C ALA A 154 -14.06 25.13 -28.99
N GLY A 155 -12.99 24.80 -28.27
CA GLY A 155 -13.04 24.76 -26.81
C GLY A 155 -13.24 23.37 -26.22
N ALA A 156 -13.31 22.31 -27.02
CA ALA A 156 -13.36 20.94 -26.50
C ALA A 156 -11.95 20.38 -26.28
N MET A 157 -11.67 19.91 -25.07
CA MET A 157 -10.40 19.31 -24.63
C MET A 157 -9.16 20.17 -24.92
N GLN A 158 -9.23 21.48 -24.69
CA GLN A 158 -8.11 22.38 -24.90
C GLN A 158 -6.96 22.08 -23.94
N LYS A 159 -5.76 21.90 -24.51
CA LYS A 159 -4.53 21.67 -23.74
C LYS A 159 -4.27 22.77 -22.70
N SER A 160 -4.57 24.03 -23.03
CA SER A 160 -4.41 25.17 -22.10
C SER A 160 -5.45 25.20 -20.98
N GLN A 161 -6.59 24.53 -21.14
CA GLN A 161 -7.66 24.47 -20.13
C GLN A 161 -7.48 23.30 -19.17
N ASN A 162 -6.61 22.32 -19.48
CA ASN A 162 -6.35 21.15 -18.64
C ASN A 162 -7.65 20.44 -18.16
N GLY A 163 -8.66 20.34 -19.03
CA GLY A 163 -9.93 19.69 -18.72
C GLY A 163 -10.97 20.57 -17.99
N ALA A 164 -10.71 21.86 -17.79
CA ALA A 164 -11.69 22.80 -17.22
C ALA A 164 -12.95 22.94 -18.11
N ASP A 165 -12.77 22.74 -19.40
CA ASP A 165 -13.75 22.75 -20.48
C ASP A 165 -14.60 21.48 -20.59
N ILE A 166 -14.32 20.45 -19.78
CA ILE A 166 -15.14 19.24 -19.71
C ILE A 166 -16.43 19.57 -18.92
N PRO A 167 -17.63 19.38 -19.51
CA PRO A 167 -18.89 19.71 -18.85
C PRO A 167 -19.15 18.86 -17.59
N ASP A 168 -18.97 17.54 -17.69
CA ASP A 168 -19.13 16.58 -16.59
C ASP A 168 -17.77 15.95 -16.23
N LYS A 169 -17.00 16.70 -15.45
CA LYS A 169 -15.68 16.26 -14.96
C LYS A 169 -15.79 14.96 -14.13
N PRO A 170 -16.76 14.79 -13.22
CA PRO A 170 -16.94 13.52 -12.50
C PRO A 170 -17.11 12.30 -13.41
N ARG A 171 -17.98 12.39 -14.43
CA ARG A 171 -18.19 11.30 -15.38
C ARG A 171 -16.98 11.06 -16.27
N PHE A 172 -16.29 12.13 -16.67
CA PHE A 172 -15.04 12.01 -17.43
C PHE A 172 -13.98 11.24 -16.63
N VAL A 173 -13.75 11.63 -15.38
CA VAL A 173 -12.84 10.93 -14.44
C VAL A 173 -13.23 9.46 -14.28
N GLN A 174 -14.53 9.14 -14.22
CA GLN A 174 -15.03 7.77 -14.22
C GLN A 174 -14.67 7.01 -15.51
N ASN A 175 -14.89 7.62 -16.66
CA ASN A 175 -14.67 6.96 -17.96
C ASN A 175 -13.18 6.70 -18.23
N ILE A 176 -12.28 7.55 -17.72
CA ILE A 176 -10.82 7.35 -17.83
C ILE A 176 -10.24 6.48 -16.70
N GLY A 177 -11.08 5.88 -15.86
CA GLY A 177 -10.66 4.95 -14.81
C GLY A 177 -10.02 5.61 -13.57
N LEU A 178 -10.11 6.92 -13.42
CA LEU A 178 -9.52 7.68 -12.30
C LEU A 178 -10.51 7.95 -11.15
N LYS A 179 -11.70 7.32 -11.16
CA LYS A 179 -12.72 7.50 -10.10
C LYS A 179 -12.18 7.16 -8.71
N GLU A 180 -11.48 6.05 -8.59
CA GLU A 180 -10.90 5.60 -7.32
C GLU A 180 -9.70 6.46 -6.90
N THR A 181 -9.03 7.16 -7.82
CA THR A 181 -7.97 8.14 -7.51
C THR A 181 -8.50 9.35 -6.73
N LEU A 182 -9.77 9.71 -6.92
CA LEU A 182 -10.44 10.75 -6.13
C LEU A 182 -10.94 10.25 -4.76
N ASN A 183 -11.08 8.92 -4.57
CA ASN A 183 -11.57 8.33 -3.33
C ASN A 183 -10.51 8.48 -2.22
N PRO A 184 -10.76 9.26 -1.14
CA PRO A 184 -9.77 9.53 -0.09
C PRO A 184 -9.20 8.28 0.57
N THR A 185 -9.95 7.17 0.62
CA THR A 185 -9.56 5.95 1.34
C THR A 185 -8.75 4.96 0.51
N LYS A 186 -8.50 5.23 -0.78
CA LYS A 186 -7.79 4.33 -1.70
C LYS A 186 -6.69 5.02 -2.51
N ARG A 187 -6.23 6.20 -2.06
CA ARG A 187 -5.24 6.99 -2.78
C ARG A 187 -3.83 6.42 -2.60
N VAL A 188 -3.15 6.11 -3.70
CA VAL A 188 -1.69 6.24 -3.76
C VAL A 188 -1.44 7.70 -4.13
N SER A 189 -1.27 8.56 -3.13
CA SER A 189 -0.98 9.98 -3.36
C SER A 189 0.51 10.14 -3.63
N ILE A 190 0.89 10.42 -4.88
CA ILE A 190 2.20 10.98 -5.22
C ILE A 190 1.97 12.50 -5.25
N GLY A 191 2.65 13.25 -4.38
CA GLY A 191 2.48 14.70 -4.28
C GLY A 191 2.82 15.45 -5.57
N ASN A 192 2.52 16.76 -5.59
CA ASN A 192 2.86 17.61 -6.74
C ASN A 192 4.38 17.66 -6.97
N ILE A 193 4.76 17.89 -8.24
CA ILE A 193 6.13 18.07 -8.69
C ILE A 193 6.39 19.58 -8.80
N GLY A 194 7.39 20.06 -8.09
CA GLY A 194 7.95 21.40 -8.12
C GLY A 194 9.48 21.30 -8.00
N THR A 195 10.14 22.40 -7.62
CA THR A 195 11.59 22.51 -7.79
C THR A 195 12.30 22.85 -6.48
N GLY A 196 12.61 21.80 -5.70
CA GLY A 196 13.41 21.78 -4.48
C GLY A 196 13.63 20.31 -4.07
N VAL A 197 14.51 20.01 -3.10
CA VAL A 197 14.81 18.58 -2.80
C VAL A 197 13.57 17.81 -2.31
N PHE A 198 12.52 18.52 -1.86
CA PHE A 198 11.09 18.22 -2.10
C PHE A 198 10.29 19.55 -2.05
N ASP A 199 9.49 19.87 -3.06
CA ASP A 199 8.97 21.23 -3.36
C ASP A 199 7.56 21.61 -2.84
N GLY A 200 7.17 21.09 -1.67
CA GLY A 200 6.29 21.88 -0.80
C GLY A 200 4.83 21.47 -0.69
N SER A 201 4.48 20.21 -0.88
CA SER A 201 3.24 19.66 -0.33
C SER A 201 3.61 18.38 0.43
N THR A 202 3.87 18.37 1.75
CA THR A 202 4.53 17.24 2.45
C THR A 202 4.05 15.86 1.94
N PRO A 203 4.79 15.19 1.01
CA PRO A 203 4.26 14.05 0.28
C PRO A 203 4.90 12.79 0.82
N CYS A 204 4.16 12.08 1.66
CA CYS A 204 4.45 10.71 2.00
C CYS A 204 3.58 9.79 1.14
N ILE A 205 4.14 8.64 0.73
CA ILE A 205 3.30 7.55 0.24
C ILE A 205 2.50 7.06 1.44
N ASN A 206 1.24 7.49 1.55
CA ASN A 206 0.32 6.85 2.49
C ASN A 206 0.05 5.44 1.97
N ILE A 207 0.75 4.46 2.51
CA ILE A 207 0.53 3.04 2.21
C ILE A 207 -0.41 2.52 3.28
N GLY A 208 -1.66 2.28 2.94
CA GLY A 208 -2.66 1.90 3.93
C GLY A 208 -4.11 2.05 3.45
N ASP A 209 -5.05 1.70 4.31
CA ASP A 209 -6.47 1.99 4.16
C ASP A 209 -6.88 3.20 5.03
N SER A 210 -8.15 3.30 5.43
CA SER A 210 -8.66 4.45 6.19
C SER A 210 -8.11 4.57 7.61
N ASP A 211 -7.58 3.51 8.21
CA ASP A 211 -7.19 3.49 9.62
C ASP A 211 -5.88 2.75 9.93
N SER A 212 -5.27 2.11 8.95
CA SER A 212 -4.04 1.33 9.10
C SER A 212 -3.06 1.65 7.96
N GLY A 213 -1.77 1.87 8.26
CA GLY A 213 -0.77 2.19 7.24
C GLY A 213 0.49 2.93 7.72
N PHE A 214 1.28 3.40 6.75
CA PHE A 214 2.45 4.26 6.95
C PHE A 214 2.14 5.69 6.53
N ILE A 215 2.37 6.67 7.41
CA ILE A 215 1.99 8.08 7.19
C ILE A 215 3.14 9.00 7.58
N GLY A 216 3.55 9.91 6.71
CA GLY A 216 4.47 10.99 7.07
C GLY A 216 3.72 12.09 7.86
N SER A 217 4.08 12.31 9.12
CA SER A 217 3.38 13.25 10.02
C SER A 217 4.11 14.59 10.21
N ALA A 218 5.41 14.63 9.96
CA ALA A 218 6.25 15.82 9.99
C ALA A 218 7.46 15.62 9.07
N ASP A 219 8.23 16.69 8.84
CA ASP A 219 9.49 16.59 8.11
C ASP A 219 10.45 15.60 8.80
N GLY A 220 10.95 14.62 8.04
CA GLY A 220 11.81 13.55 8.55
C GLY A 220 11.13 12.50 9.44
N VAL A 221 9.79 12.48 9.57
CA VAL A 221 9.06 11.52 10.42
C VAL A 221 8.12 10.64 9.59
N LEU A 222 8.22 9.32 9.75
CA LEU A 222 7.32 8.32 9.17
C LEU A 222 6.63 7.51 10.27
N ASP A 223 5.33 7.71 10.46
CA ASP A 223 4.49 7.03 11.44
C ASP A 223 3.93 5.70 10.93
N ILE A 224 3.63 4.79 11.86
CA ILE A 224 3.02 3.48 11.62
C ILE A 224 1.70 3.41 12.41
N TYR A 225 0.59 3.19 11.72
CA TYR A 225 -0.75 3.10 12.28
C TYR A 225 -1.38 1.73 12.05
N CYS A 226 -2.14 1.25 13.05
CA CYS A 226 -2.99 0.07 12.96
C CYS A 226 -4.32 0.37 13.66
N ASN A 227 -5.45 0.25 12.96
CA ASN A 227 -6.80 0.45 13.48
C ASN A 227 -6.94 1.77 14.28
N SER A 228 -6.56 2.88 13.66
CA SER A 228 -6.55 4.24 14.22
C SER A 228 -5.55 4.50 15.36
N ALA A 229 -4.73 3.53 15.76
CA ALA A 229 -3.72 3.69 16.80
C ALA A 229 -2.30 3.77 16.20
N LYS A 230 -1.49 4.74 16.64
CA LYS A 230 -0.07 4.84 16.27
C LYS A 230 0.72 3.79 17.07
N VAL A 231 1.34 2.84 16.37
CA VAL A 231 2.10 1.72 16.99
C VAL A 231 3.62 1.90 16.91
N GLY A 232 4.10 2.83 16.09
CA GLY A 232 5.52 3.16 15.96
C GLY A 232 5.78 4.33 15.02
N TYR A 233 7.03 4.76 14.91
CA TYR A 233 7.49 5.77 13.95
C TYR A 233 8.99 5.69 13.69
N ILE A 234 9.46 6.26 12.58
CA ILE A 234 10.88 6.46 12.26
C ILE A 234 11.13 7.96 12.21
N ASP A 235 12.18 8.42 12.88
CA ASP A 235 12.66 9.80 12.81
C ASP A 235 14.19 9.85 12.65
N GLY A 236 14.78 11.05 12.75
CA GLY A 236 16.23 11.23 12.70
C GLY A 236 17.03 10.51 13.81
N ASN A 237 16.37 10.07 14.88
CA ASN A 237 16.98 9.30 15.98
C ASN A 237 16.88 7.78 15.78
N GLY A 238 16.03 7.30 14.86
CA GLY A 238 15.90 5.88 14.52
C GLY A 238 14.46 5.37 14.49
N LEU A 239 14.30 4.06 14.73
CA LEU A 239 13.01 3.37 14.80
C LEU A 239 12.49 3.36 16.25
N HIS A 240 11.27 3.86 16.45
CA HIS A 240 10.58 3.93 17.72
C HIS A 240 9.35 3.01 17.70
N MET A 241 9.25 2.10 18.67
CA MET A 241 8.10 1.21 18.85
C MET A 241 7.31 1.66 20.07
N LEU A 242 6.01 1.96 19.89
CA LEU A 242 5.11 2.41 20.97
C LEU A 242 4.34 1.26 21.62
N THR A 243 4.52 0.04 21.10
CA THR A 243 3.91 -1.20 21.56
C THR A 243 5.00 -2.28 21.65
N ASP A 244 4.66 -3.42 22.24
CA ASP A 244 5.58 -4.55 22.39
C ASP A 244 6.08 -5.08 21.02
N ILE A 245 7.33 -5.53 20.97
CA ILE A 245 7.90 -6.20 19.80
C ILE A 245 7.75 -7.71 20.00
N HIS A 246 6.95 -8.35 19.16
CA HIS A 246 6.68 -9.80 19.25
C HIS A 246 7.59 -10.60 18.31
N PHE A 247 8.10 -11.72 18.81
CA PHE A 247 8.88 -12.72 18.09
C PHE A 247 8.23 -14.10 18.36
N ASP A 248 7.15 -14.41 17.64
CA ASP A 248 6.24 -15.52 17.92
C ASP A 248 5.76 -15.52 19.39
N ASN A 249 6.15 -16.52 20.19
CA ASN A 249 5.80 -16.63 21.61
C ASN A 249 6.68 -15.77 22.53
N ALA A 250 7.81 -15.24 22.05
CA ALA A 250 8.64 -14.31 22.79
C ALA A 250 8.24 -12.86 22.50
N ARG A 251 8.52 -11.95 23.44
CA ARG A 251 8.29 -10.51 23.21
C ARG A 251 9.21 -9.64 24.05
N MET A 252 9.53 -8.47 23.53
CA MET A 252 10.12 -7.37 24.27
C MET A 252 9.03 -6.34 24.56
N THR A 253 8.84 -6.00 25.83
CA THR A 253 7.85 -5.00 26.24
C THR A 253 8.37 -3.58 26.11
N THR A 254 7.46 -2.61 26.12
CA THR A 254 7.81 -1.17 26.07
C THR A 254 8.66 -0.66 27.25
N ASN A 255 8.69 -1.40 28.38
CA ASN A 255 9.59 -1.12 29.51
C ASN A 255 11.00 -1.75 29.35
N GLY A 256 11.25 -2.46 28.25
CA GLY A 256 12.52 -3.13 27.95
C GLY A 256 12.69 -4.54 28.51
N ASP A 257 11.71 -5.08 29.26
CA ASP A 257 11.75 -6.46 29.72
C ASP A 257 11.50 -7.44 28.57
N ILE A 258 11.98 -8.67 28.71
CA ILE A 258 11.94 -9.68 27.66
C ILE A 258 11.30 -10.95 28.22
N PHE A 259 10.23 -11.40 27.58
CA PHE A 259 9.58 -12.67 27.85
C PHE A 259 10.02 -13.70 26.81
N SER A 260 10.41 -14.90 27.24
CA SER A 260 10.78 -15.99 26.34
C SER A 260 10.83 -17.34 27.08
N SER A 261 10.70 -18.44 26.33
CA SER A 261 10.94 -19.80 26.82
C SER A 261 12.38 -20.02 27.29
N VAL A 262 13.34 -19.23 26.78
CA VAL A 262 14.74 -19.23 27.25
C VAL A 262 14.83 -18.89 28.74
N TRP A 263 13.87 -18.10 29.24
CA TRP A 263 13.75 -17.71 30.65
C TRP A 263 12.74 -18.59 31.42
N GLY A 264 12.37 -19.74 30.86
CA GLY A 264 11.38 -20.66 31.44
C GLY A 264 9.95 -20.16 31.34
N ASP A 265 9.59 -19.60 30.18
CA ASP A 265 8.29 -18.93 29.93
C ASP A 265 8.02 -17.84 30.98
N ASN A 266 9.05 -17.04 31.26
CA ASN A 266 9.02 -15.99 32.26
C ASN A 266 9.71 -14.72 31.76
N TRP A 267 9.58 -13.66 32.54
CA TRP A 267 10.29 -12.40 32.31
C TRP A 267 11.77 -12.55 32.67
N LEU A 268 12.64 -11.98 31.85
CA LEU A 268 14.08 -11.96 32.07
C LEU A 268 14.42 -11.35 33.43
N SER A 269 13.73 -10.28 33.82
CA SER A 269 13.90 -9.63 35.14
C SER A 269 13.65 -10.59 36.32
N ILE A 270 12.58 -11.38 36.25
CA ILE A 270 12.21 -12.38 37.26
C ILE A 270 13.22 -13.53 37.25
N TRP A 271 13.58 -14.01 36.07
CA TRP A 271 14.56 -15.07 35.92
C TRP A 271 15.91 -14.67 36.55
N ILE A 272 16.45 -13.49 36.22
CA ILE A 272 17.69 -12.96 36.82
C ILE A 272 17.57 -12.85 38.34
N THR A 273 16.46 -12.30 38.85
CA THR A 273 16.23 -12.15 40.29
C THR A 273 16.24 -13.50 41.00
N ASN A 274 15.60 -14.50 40.42
CA ASN A 274 15.61 -15.85 40.97
C ASN A 274 17.01 -16.48 40.94
N GLN A 275 17.78 -16.26 39.86
CA GLN A 275 19.17 -16.74 39.80
C GLN A 275 20.05 -16.10 40.88
N LEU A 276 19.91 -14.79 41.10
CA LEU A 276 20.68 -14.05 42.11
C LEU A 276 20.27 -14.42 43.54
N ASN A 277 18.97 -14.53 43.83
CA ASN A 277 18.49 -14.95 45.15
C ASN A 277 18.93 -16.38 45.47
N THR A 278 18.82 -17.29 44.51
CA THR A 278 19.24 -18.69 44.73
C THR A 278 20.74 -18.77 45.02
N ARG A 279 21.59 -18.06 44.27
CA ARG A 279 23.05 -18.13 44.47
C ARG A 279 23.53 -17.32 45.68
N GLY A 280 23.07 -16.08 45.83
CA GLY A 280 23.51 -15.18 46.90
C GLY A 280 23.11 -15.66 48.29
N THR A 281 21.92 -16.24 48.45
CA THR A 281 21.45 -16.71 49.75
C THR A 281 22.02 -18.07 50.12
N ILE A 282 22.15 -19.01 49.18
CA ILE A 282 22.72 -20.34 49.44
C ILE A 282 24.22 -20.23 49.78
N ASP A 283 24.99 -19.49 49.00
CA ASP A 283 26.44 -19.39 49.22
C ASP A 283 26.76 -18.67 50.54
N TRP A 284 26.02 -17.61 50.87
CA TRP A 284 26.17 -16.89 52.13
C TRP A 284 25.78 -17.73 53.34
N ILE A 285 24.59 -18.36 53.34
CA ILE A 285 24.14 -19.22 54.44
C ILE A 285 25.11 -20.38 54.67
N ASN A 286 25.57 -21.03 53.60
CA ASN A 286 26.53 -22.13 53.71
C ASN A 286 27.85 -21.67 54.37
N SER A 287 28.33 -20.46 54.07
CA SER A 287 29.54 -19.91 54.71
C SER A 287 29.35 -19.66 56.22
N GLU A 288 28.20 -19.11 56.63
CA GLU A 288 27.90 -18.80 58.03
C GLU A 288 27.72 -20.07 58.88
N LEU A 289 27.04 -21.09 58.32
CA LEU A 289 26.85 -22.36 58.99
C LEU A 289 28.18 -23.11 59.17
N ALA A 290 29.08 -23.07 58.17
CA ALA A 290 30.41 -23.66 58.30
C ALA A 290 31.25 -22.99 59.41
N ILE A 291 31.16 -21.66 59.56
CA ILE A 291 31.85 -20.93 60.64
C ILE A 291 31.30 -21.32 62.02
N ARG A 292 29.97 -21.46 62.16
CA ARG A 292 29.35 -21.88 63.42
C ARG A 292 29.75 -23.29 63.83
N ASP A 293 29.73 -24.22 62.88
CA ASP A 293 30.05 -25.62 63.14
C ASP A 293 31.50 -25.78 63.64
N ASN A 294 32.45 -25.09 62.98
CA ASN A 294 33.85 -25.05 63.41
C ASN A 294 34.04 -24.47 64.83
N ASN A 295 33.28 -23.43 65.18
CA ASN A 295 33.35 -22.81 66.51
C ASN A 295 32.78 -23.71 67.62
N ILE A 296 31.71 -24.46 67.35
CA ILE A 296 31.11 -25.40 68.31
C ILE A 296 32.09 -26.53 68.63
N ASN A 297 32.69 -27.11 67.59
CA ASN A 297 33.68 -28.19 67.73
C ASN A 297 34.91 -27.78 68.57
N THR A 298 35.23 -26.48 68.60
CA THR A 298 36.36 -25.95 69.37
C THR A 298 36.02 -25.72 70.85
N ARG A 299 34.78 -25.35 71.19
CA ARG A 299 34.39 -24.91 72.56
C ARG A 299 33.79 -25.99 73.45
N ALA A 300 33.20 -27.04 72.87
CA ALA A 300 32.49 -28.09 73.60
C ALA A 300 32.96 -29.47 73.13
N THR A 301 34.25 -29.75 73.30
CA THR A 301 34.79 -31.07 72.99
C THR A 301 34.11 -32.13 73.85
N ILE A 302 33.88 -33.32 73.29
CA ILE A 302 33.28 -34.47 74.00
C ILE A 302 34.04 -34.76 75.32
N ASP A 303 35.35 -34.50 75.34
CA ASP A 303 36.20 -34.65 76.52
C ASP A 303 35.84 -33.69 77.66
N TYR A 304 35.50 -32.43 77.36
CA TYR A 304 35.12 -31.44 78.38
C TYR A 304 33.82 -31.82 79.11
N VAL A 305 32.84 -32.35 78.38
CA VAL A 305 31.55 -32.78 78.93
C VAL A 305 31.72 -33.95 79.90
N ASN A 306 32.50 -34.97 79.51
CA ASN A 306 32.70 -36.18 80.30
C ASN A 306 33.44 -35.95 81.62
N GLN A 307 34.44 -35.05 81.64
CA GLN A 307 35.23 -34.79 82.85
C GLN A 307 34.51 -33.91 83.89
N THR A 308 33.61 -33.04 83.44
CA THR A 308 33.06 -31.98 84.31
C THR A 308 31.70 -32.36 84.92
N PHE A 309 30.85 -33.07 84.19
CA PHE A 309 29.44 -33.26 84.58
C PHE A 309 29.04 -34.72 84.85
N ALA A 310 29.91 -35.70 84.57
CA ALA A 310 29.57 -37.12 84.62
C ALA A 310 30.61 -38.00 85.36
N ARG A 311 31.06 -37.59 86.56
CA ARG A 311 31.91 -38.44 87.42
C ARG A 311 31.10 -39.66 87.92
N LYS A 312 31.59 -40.88 87.69
CA LYS A 312 30.90 -42.14 88.01
C LYS A 312 31.38 -42.73 89.36
N ASN A 313 30.48 -43.27 90.17
CA ASN A 313 30.82 -43.98 91.41
C ASN A 313 31.60 -45.27 91.16
N THR A 314 32.45 -45.68 92.12
CA THR A 314 33.31 -46.88 92.03
C THR A 314 32.99 -47.87 93.15
N GLY A 315 33.19 -49.18 92.94
CA GLY A 315 32.87 -50.17 93.97
C GLY A 315 33.28 -51.61 93.64
N SER A 316 33.29 -52.46 94.67
CA SER A 316 33.43 -53.92 94.60
C SER A 316 32.16 -54.59 95.10
N ILE A 317 31.46 -55.29 94.21
CA ILE A 317 30.13 -55.89 94.45
C ILE A 317 30.19 -57.34 94.96
N GLN A 318 31.24 -57.70 95.70
CA GLN A 318 31.41 -59.05 96.27
C GLN A 318 30.67 -59.22 97.60
N ASP A 319 30.60 -60.46 98.11
CA ASP A 319 30.01 -60.77 99.42
C ASP A 319 30.73 -60.05 100.57
N TRP A 320 32.02 -59.75 100.42
CA TRP A 320 32.81 -58.87 101.28
C TRP A 320 33.09 -57.55 100.53
N GLY A 321 32.04 -56.76 100.30
CA GLY A 321 32.00 -55.71 99.27
C GLY A 321 31.94 -54.27 99.80
N TRP A 322 32.09 -53.31 98.88
CA TRP A 322 31.99 -51.88 99.16
C TRP A 322 31.57 -51.05 97.93
N ILE A 323 30.98 -49.87 98.17
CA ILE A 323 30.80 -48.81 97.17
C ILE A 323 31.38 -47.48 97.69
N LEU A 324 31.95 -46.68 96.78
CA LEU A 324 32.45 -45.32 96.96
C LEU A 324 31.68 -44.39 96.02
N ASP A 325 31.05 -43.40 96.60
CA ASP A 325 30.62 -42.23 95.86
C ASP A 325 31.81 -41.29 95.65
N ASP A 326 32.32 -41.18 94.42
CA ASP A 326 33.47 -40.34 94.08
C ASP A 326 33.17 -38.83 94.18
N SER A 327 31.89 -38.45 94.18
CA SER A 327 31.49 -37.06 94.33
C SER A 327 31.50 -36.58 95.79
N THR A 328 31.23 -37.48 96.75
CA THR A 328 31.14 -37.14 98.18
C THR A 328 32.20 -37.81 99.06
N GLY A 329 32.86 -38.84 98.55
CA GLY A 329 33.78 -39.70 99.29
C GLY A 329 33.10 -40.73 100.19
N PHE A 330 31.77 -40.79 100.24
CA PHE A 330 31.02 -41.67 101.14
C PHE A 330 31.20 -43.13 100.78
N ILE A 331 31.43 -43.97 101.79
CA ILE A 331 31.69 -45.40 101.62
C ILE A 331 30.65 -46.21 102.39
N MET A 332 30.13 -47.23 101.73
CA MET A 332 29.32 -48.28 102.36
C MET A 332 30.02 -49.61 102.16
N GLN A 333 30.13 -50.43 103.20
CA GLN A 333 30.82 -51.72 103.18
C GLN A 333 29.96 -52.78 103.86
N TRP A 334 30.06 -54.04 103.42
CA TRP A 334 29.26 -55.13 103.96
C TRP A 334 30.00 -56.47 103.94
N GLY A 335 29.51 -57.41 104.76
CA GLY A 335 29.89 -58.82 104.67
C GLY A 335 29.24 -59.73 105.70
N THR A 336 29.62 -61.00 105.69
CA THR A 336 29.14 -62.04 106.61
C THR A 336 30.28 -62.80 107.25
N LEU A 337 30.21 -63.03 108.55
CA LEU A 337 31.17 -63.76 109.36
C LEU A 337 30.59 -65.12 109.76
N GLY A 338 31.32 -66.21 109.49
CA GLY A 338 30.93 -67.55 109.93
C GLY A 338 31.13 -67.78 111.43
N ASN A 339 32.03 -67.03 112.04
CA ASN A 339 32.39 -67.10 113.45
C ASN A 339 32.60 -65.67 113.96
N SER A 340 31.72 -65.14 114.83
CA SER A 340 31.84 -63.85 115.51
C SER A 340 32.80 -63.88 116.73
N ASN A 341 32.68 -62.91 117.64
CA ASN A 341 33.49 -62.76 118.86
C ASN A 341 34.96 -62.43 118.58
N GLY A 342 35.18 -61.46 117.69
CA GLY A 342 36.51 -61.02 117.31
C GLY A 342 36.52 -59.67 116.59
N THR A 343 37.73 -59.25 116.21
CA THR A 343 37.96 -58.05 115.39
C THR A 343 38.26 -58.46 113.95
N TYR A 344 37.61 -57.81 112.99
CA TYR A 344 37.68 -58.12 111.57
C TYR A 344 38.01 -56.87 110.74
N ASN A 345 38.60 -57.07 109.56
CA ASN A 345 38.96 -55.99 108.67
C ASN A 345 37.81 -55.61 107.74
N PHE A 346 37.60 -54.33 107.51
CA PHE A 346 36.77 -53.87 106.39
C PHE A 346 37.43 -54.24 105.05
N PRO A 347 36.64 -54.45 103.97
CA PRO A 347 37.13 -54.60 102.59
C PRO A 347 38.11 -53.49 102.17
N ARG A 348 37.86 -52.26 102.60
CA ARG A 348 38.80 -51.13 102.54
C ARG A 348 38.76 -50.32 103.83
N ALA A 349 39.86 -49.65 104.14
CA ALA A 349 39.85 -48.63 105.19
C ALA A 349 38.91 -47.48 104.80
N PHE A 350 38.16 -46.96 105.77
CA PHE A 350 37.47 -45.67 105.69
C PHE A 350 38.50 -44.55 105.85
N PRO A 351 38.82 -43.76 104.80
CA PRO A 351 39.88 -42.75 104.85
C PRO A 351 39.78 -41.74 106.01
N VAL A 352 38.56 -41.34 106.39
CA VAL A 352 38.27 -40.38 107.46
C VAL A 352 37.85 -41.12 108.74
N GLY A 353 36.88 -42.01 108.67
CA GLY A 353 36.36 -42.75 109.81
C GLY A 353 35.17 -43.65 109.50
N CYS A 354 35.08 -44.77 110.22
CA CYS A 354 33.87 -45.58 110.25
C CYS A 354 32.86 -44.94 111.22
N PHE A 355 31.72 -44.51 110.71
CA PHE A 355 30.70 -43.84 111.52
C PHE A 355 29.84 -44.84 112.30
N ALA A 356 29.46 -45.94 111.66
CA ALA A 356 28.64 -46.95 112.29
C ALA A 356 28.94 -48.34 111.73
N VAL A 357 28.85 -49.33 112.60
CA VAL A 357 28.87 -50.75 112.25
C VAL A 357 27.59 -51.37 112.80
N PHE A 358 26.81 -51.93 111.91
CA PHE A 358 25.57 -52.64 112.22
C PHE A 358 25.88 -54.13 112.10
N VAL A 359 25.61 -54.91 113.15
CA VAL A 359 25.83 -56.35 113.16
C VAL A 359 24.52 -57.05 113.49
N THR A 360 24.17 -58.06 112.70
CA THR A 360 22.94 -58.83 112.85
C THR A 360 23.24 -60.32 112.81
N ASN A 361 22.41 -61.13 113.44
CA ASN A 361 22.52 -62.58 113.38
C ASN A 361 22.14 -63.05 111.96
N THR A 362 22.89 -63.99 111.37
CA THR A 362 22.56 -64.55 110.04
C THR A 362 21.68 -65.79 110.10
N ASN A 363 21.54 -66.41 111.27
CA ASN A 363 20.73 -67.60 111.50
C ASN A 363 20.19 -67.64 112.93
N ALA A 364 19.40 -68.67 113.24
CA ALA A 364 18.95 -68.96 114.61
C ALA A 364 20.10 -69.60 115.42
N GLN A 365 20.34 -69.10 116.64
CA GLN A 365 21.61 -69.33 117.37
C GLN A 365 21.44 -70.11 118.69
N GLY A 366 20.57 -71.12 118.71
CA GLY A 366 20.35 -71.99 119.87
C GLY A 366 19.02 -71.75 120.58
N THR A 367 18.89 -72.25 121.81
CA THR A 367 17.63 -72.26 122.59
C THR A 367 17.40 -71.00 123.44
N GLN A 368 18.32 -70.02 123.39
CA GLN A 368 18.22 -68.74 124.09
C GLN A 368 18.21 -67.58 123.07
N VAL A 369 17.84 -66.37 123.51
CA VAL A 369 17.86 -65.18 122.63
C VAL A 369 19.29 -64.65 122.57
N ASP A 370 19.92 -64.72 121.40
CA ASP A 370 21.26 -64.18 121.16
C ASP A 370 21.20 -62.90 120.34
N ASN A 371 21.69 -61.78 120.90
CA ASN A 371 21.77 -60.52 120.17
C ASN A 371 23.17 -60.32 119.58
N ALA A 372 23.25 -60.08 118.28
CA ALA A 372 24.47 -59.63 117.63
C ALA A 372 24.74 -58.15 117.96
N PHE A 373 26.02 -57.82 118.15
CA PHE A 373 26.47 -56.44 118.31
C PHE A 373 27.85 -56.26 117.72
N GLY A 374 28.17 -55.02 117.38
CA GLY A 374 29.49 -54.65 116.94
C GLY A 374 29.70 -53.14 117.01
N TYR A 375 30.95 -52.75 116.86
CA TYR A 375 31.36 -51.35 116.88
C TYR A 375 32.66 -51.18 116.10
N PRO A 376 32.92 -49.97 115.56
CA PRO A 376 34.19 -49.68 114.92
C PRO A 376 35.32 -49.75 115.95
N VAL A 377 36.42 -50.40 115.56
CA VAL A 377 37.66 -50.48 116.35
C VAL A 377 38.69 -49.52 115.78
N SER A 378 38.74 -49.38 114.46
CA SER A 378 39.53 -48.39 113.74
C SER A 378 38.92 -48.11 112.37
N ASN A 379 39.56 -47.25 111.59
CA ASN A 379 39.17 -46.98 110.20
C ASN A 379 39.22 -48.23 109.30
N SER A 380 39.96 -49.26 109.71
CA SER A 380 40.14 -50.49 108.93
C SER A 380 39.52 -51.71 109.60
N GLN A 381 39.00 -51.58 110.83
CA GLN A 381 38.58 -52.73 111.62
C GLN A 381 37.33 -52.47 112.44
N PHE A 382 36.55 -53.53 112.66
CA PHE A 382 35.40 -53.54 113.53
C PHE A 382 35.38 -54.79 114.41
N PHE A 383 34.76 -54.67 115.57
CA PHE A 383 34.46 -55.80 116.43
C PHE A 383 33.04 -56.28 116.14
N ALA A 384 32.83 -57.60 116.11
CA ALA A 384 31.51 -58.19 115.95
C ALA A 384 31.38 -59.45 116.81
N ALA A 385 30.30 -59.55 117.56
CA ALA A 385 30.04 -60.67 118.46
C ALA A 385 28.55 -60.90 118.66
N THR A 386 28.21 -62.04 119.28
CA THR A 386 26.85 -62.37 119.72
C THR A 386 26.86 -62.52 121.23
N LYS A 387 25.77 -62.18 121.91
CA LYS A 387 25.67 -62.30 123.37
C LYS A 387 24.39 -63.03 123.75
N SER A 388 24.52 -64.04 124.59
CA SER A 388 23.37 -64.79 125.12
C SER A 388 22.62 -63.96 126.16
N SER A 389 21.29 -64.01 126.10
CA SER A 389 20.40 -63.45 127.11
C SER A 389 20.21 -64.32 128.34
N GLY A 390 20.54 -65.62 128.25
CA GLY A 390 20.23 -66.61 129.28
C GLY A 390 21.42 -67.02 130.16
N ILE A 391 22.64 -66.55 129.85
CA ILE A 391 23.84 -66.77 130.67
C ILE A 391 24.57 -65.43 130.86
N ALA A 392 24.74 -65.04 132.13
CA ALA A 392 25.38 -63.77 132.48
C ALA A 392 26.81 -63.71 131.93
N ASN A 393 27.11 -62.63 131.19
CA ASN A 393 28.43 -62.32 130.60
C ASN A 393 28.96 -63.32 129.55
N MET A 394 28.11 -64.17 128.97
CA MET A 394 28.53 -65.07 127.90
C MET A 394 28.47 -64.38 126.52
N VAL A 395 29.65 -64.16 125.93
CA VAL A 395 29.80 -63.71 124.54
C VAL A 395 30.06 -64.92 123.66
N ASN A 396 29.17 -65.13 122.69
CA ASN A 396 29.13 -66.26 121.78
C ASN A 396 29.81 -65.95 120.44
N ASN A 397 30.13 -67.01 119.71
CA ASN A 397 30.81 -67.00 118.42
C ASN A 397 29.88 -67.51 117.30
N PHE A 398 28.63 -67.06 117.28
CA PHE A 398 27.72 -67.47 116.22
C PHE A 398 27.84 -66.62 114.95
N PRO A 399 27.42 -67.11 113.78
CA PRO A 399 27.52 -66.38 112.52
C PRO A 399 26.75 -65.04 112.50
N VAL A 400 27.34 -63.99 111.93
CA VAL A 400 26.72 -62.65 111.84
C VAL A 400 26.88 -62.03 110.45
N ALA A 401 25.99 -61.12 110.08
CA ALA A 401 26.15 -60.20 108.96
C ALA A 401 26.49 -58.83 109.51
N TRP A 402 27.25 -58.05 108.74
CA TRP A 402 27.61 -56.70 109.12
C TRP A 402 27.51 -55.75 107.95
N PHE A 403 27.17 -54.51 108.28
CA PHE A 403 27.14 -53.38 107.37
C PHE A 403 27.82 -52.20 108.06
N ALA A 404 28.68 -51.51 107.34
CA ALA A 404 29.39 -50.35 107.87
C ALA A 404 29.28 -49.17 106.91
N VAL A 405 29.16 -47.99 107.51
CA VAL A 405 29.12 -46.72 106.78
C VAL A 405 30.15 -45.78 107.35
N GLY A 406 30.76 -45.00 106.48
CA GLY A 406 31.85 -44.13 106.85
C GLY A 406 32.36 -43.33 105.66
N ARG A 407 33.46 -42.64 105.89
CA ARG A 407 34.12 -41.83 104.86
C ARG A 407 35.62 -41.91 105.00
#